data_AF-A0A5J5HS88-F1
#
_entry.id   AF-A0A5J5HS88-F1
#
_cell.length_a   1.000
_cell.length_b   1.000
_cell.length_c   1.000
_cell.angle_alpha   90.00
_cell.angle_beta   90.00
_cell.angle_gamma   90.00
#
_symmetry.space_group_name_H-M   'P 1'
#
loop_
_entity.id
_entity.type
_entity.pdbx_description
1 polymer ?
#
loop_
_entity_poly.entity_id
_entity_poly.type
_entity_poly.pdbx_seq_one_letter_code
_entity_poly.pdbx_strand_id
1 'polypeptide(L)'
;MKELEKAIAALDGEIGTVNFDPNDPQSIEVAIQKMEEAVDERVGDYSRNDMIEGIVSEVKERYRQAILERASEARSKQEDEE
;
A
#
# COMPACT_ATOMS: atom_id res chain seq x y z
N MET A 1 -5.92 -2.75 23.75
CA MET A 1 -6.17 -1.55 22.91
C MET A 1 -4.90 -0.80 22.54
N LYS A 2 -3.90 -0.64 23.44
CA LYS A 2 -2.65 0.08 23.10
C LYS A 2 -1.86 -0.45 21.90
N GLU A 3 -1.93 -1.75 21.60
CA GLU A 3 -1.24 -2.33 20.43
C GLU A 3 -1.91 -1.94 19.12
N LEU A 4 -3.24 -1.84 19.12
CA LEU A 4 -4.04 -1.41 17.98
C LEU A 4 -3.72 0.04 17.60
N GLU A 5 -3.73 0.93 18.59
CA GLU A 5 -3.43 2.35 18.40
C GLU A 5 -2.00 2.56 17.90
N LYS A 6 -1.05 1.76 18.37
CA LYS A 6 0.34 1.79 17.89
C LYS A 6 0.47 1.28 16.45
N ALA A 7 -0.23 0.20 16.10
CA ALA A 7 -0.23 -0.32 14.74
C ALA A 7 -0.85 0.69 13.77
N ILE A 8 -2.01 1.26 14.11
CA ILE A 8 -2.65 2.31 13.31
C ILE A 8 -1.71 3.52 13.18
N ALA A 9 -1.11 4.00 14.27
CA ALA A 9 -0.19 5.13 14.21
C ALA A 9 1.11 4.83 13.43
N ALA A 10 1.55 3.57 13.39
CA ALA A 10 2.70 3.15 12.58
C ALA A 10 2.37 3.10 11.08
N LEU A 11 1.11 2.80 10.74
CA LEU A 11 0.56 2.76 9.39
C LEU A 11 0.01 4.11 8.91
N ASP A 12 -0.31 5.01 9.83
CA ASP A 12 -0.80 6.37 9.57
C ASP A 12 0.39 7.28 9.21
N GLY A 13 0.84 7.15 7.96
CA GLY A 13 1.97 7.89 7.42
C GLY A 13 2.44 7.33 6.08
N GLU A 14 3.53 7.88 5.56
CA GLU A 14 4.18 7.30 4.38
C GLU A 14 4.91 6.02 4.82
N ILE A 15 4.32 4.86 4.51
CA ILE A 15 4.93 3.54 4.77
C ILE A 15 6.13 3.31 3.85
N GLY A 16 6.06 3.84 2.63
CA GLY A 16 7.16 3.88 1.70
C GLY A 16 6.77 4.51 0.36
N THR A 17 7.77 4.80 -0.44
CA THR A 17 7.59 5.24 -1.83
C THR A 17 7.84 4.05 -2.76
N VAL A 18 6.89 3.76 -3.64
CA VAL A 18 7.07 2.77 -4.73
C VAL A 18 7.11 3.48 -6.07
N ASN A 19 8.01 3.02 -6.93
CA ASN A 19 8.11 3.45 -8.30
C ASN A 19 7.66 2.31 -9.21
N PHE A 20 6.71 2.57 -10.09
CA PHE A 20 6.17 1.60 -11.03
C PHE A 20 5.88 2.29 -12.36
N ASP A 21 5.86 1.49 -13.43
CA ASP A 21 5.41 1.95 -14.74
C ASP A 21 3.88 1.81 -14.84
N PRO A 22 3.13 2.91 -15.04
CA PRO A 22 1.67 2.87 -15.11
C PRO A 22 1.12 2.16 -16.36
N ASN A 23 1.96 1.88 -17.36
CA ASN A 23 1.61 1.15 -18.58
C ASN A 23 1.99 -0.33 -18.53
N ASP A 24 2.76 -0.75 -17.53
CA ASP A 24 3.15 -2.15 -17.33
C ASP A 24 2.39 -2.77 -16.14
N PRO A 25 1.43 -3.68 -16.40
CA PRO A 25 0.71 -4.38 -15.35
C PRO A 25 1.63 -5.14 -14.38
N GLN A 26 2.76 -5.68 -14.84
CA GLN A 26 3.69 -6.37 -13.94
C GLN A 26 4.36 -5.39 -12.98
N SER A 27 4.75 -4.21 -13.45
CA SER A 27 5.35 -3.17 -12.61
C SER A 27 4.39 -2.71 -11.51
N ILE A 28 3.11 -2.55 -11.84
CA ILE A 28 2.05 -2.18 -10.89
C ILE A 28 1.89 -3.26 -9.81
N GLU A 29 1.78 -4.53 -10.21
CA GLU A 29 1.64 -5.65 -9.26
C GLU A 29 2.86 -5.77 -8.32
N VAL A 30 4.07 -5.56 -8.84
CA VAL A 30 5.30 -5.54 -8.02
C VAL A 30 5.27 -4.40 -7.01
N ALA A 31 4.77 -3.22 -7.38
CA ALA A 31 4.63 -2.11 -6.45
C ALA A 31 3.59 -2.37 -5.36
N ILE A 32 2.48 -3.02 -5.70
CA ILE A 32 1.48 -3.46 -4.72
C ILE A 32 2.13 -4.43 -3.73
N GLN A 33 2.77 -5.50 -4.22
CA GLN A 33 3.46 -6.47 -3.35
C GLN A 33 4.49 -5.82 -2.43
N LYS A 34 5.33 -4.92 -2.95
CA LYS A 34 6.30 -4.20 -2.12
C LYS A 34 5.65 -3.39 -1.01
N MET A 35 4.48 -2.80 -1.28
CA MET A 35 3.78 -2.03 -0.27
C MET A 35 3.10 -2.92 0.76
N GLU A 36 2.58 -4.07 0.35
CA GLU A 36 2.09 -5.09 1.29
C GLU A 36 3.19 -5.63 2.20
N GLU A 37 4.37 -5.93 1.64
CA GLU A 37 5.54 -6.34 2.42
C GLU A 37 5.99 -5.24 3.38
N ALA A 38 6.04 -3.99 2.95
CA ALA A 38 6.39 -2.86 3.80
C ALA A 38 5.39 -2.67 4.95
N VAL A 39 4.08 -2.86 4.69
CA VAL A 39 3.05 -2.88 5.73
C VAL A 39 3.33 -4.01 6.72
N ASP A 40 3.60 -5.22 6.24
CA ASP A 40 3.87 -6.38 7.11
C ASP A 40 5.13 -6.16 7.97
N GLU A 41 6.20 -5.61 7.40
CA GLU A 41 7.40 -5.25 8.15
C GLU A 41 7.13 -4.17 9.21
N ARG A 42 6.29 -3.18 8.88
CA ARG A 42 5.92 -2.09 9.78
C ARG A 42 5.11 -2.57 10.98
N VAL A 43 4.24 -3.55 10.75
CA VAL A 43 3.38 -4.15 11.77
C VAL A 43 4.16 -5.22 12.55
N GLY A 44 5.17 -5.84 11.94
CA GLY A 44 6.08 -6.78 12.58
C GLY A 44 5.35 -7.89 13.34
N ASP A 45 5.80 -8.17 14.57
CA ASP A 45 5.23 -9.20 15.44
C ASP A 45 3.78 -8.93 15.90
N TYR A 46 3.25 -7.71 15.69
CA TYR A 46 1.86 -7.39 16.03
C TYR A 46 0.84 -8.10 15.12
N SER A 47 1.29 -8.62 13.97
CA SER A 47 0.50 -9.46 13.04
C SER A 47 -0.09 -10.72 13.68
N ARG A 48 0.43 -11.18 14.83
CA ARG A 48 -0.10 -12.35 15.56
C ARG A 48 -1.42 -12.12 16.27
N ASN A 49 -1.95 -10.89 16.25
CA ASN A 49 -3.23 -10.56 16.86
C ASN A 49 -4.30 -10.45 15.77
N ASP A 50 -5.35 -11.28 15.84
CA ASP A 50 -6.43 -11.35 14.83
C ASP A 50 -7.06 -9.97 14.54
N MET A 51 -7.10 -9.10 15.56
CA MET A 51 -7.65 -7.75 15.42
C MET A 51 -6.75 -6.82 14.58
N ILE A 52 -5.44 -7.07 14.57
CA ILE A 52 -4.46 -6.31 13.79
C ILE A 52 -4.37 -6.85 12.37
N GLU A 53 -4.52 -8.16 12.18
CA GLU A 53 -4.59 -8.77 10.84
C GLU A 53 -5.69 -8.13 9.98
N GLY A 54 -6.88 -7.90 10.54
CA GLY A 54 -7.97 -7.23 9.83
C GLY A 54 -7.62 -5.80 9.37
N ILE A 55 -6.89 -5.05 10.19
CA ILE A 55 -6.45 -3.69 9.84
C ILE A 55 -5.34 -3.72 8.81
N VAL A 56 -4.38 -4.64 8.95
CA VAL A 56 -3.32 -4.84 7.95
C VAL A 56 -3.94 -5.11 6.58
N SER A 57 -4.91 -6.03 6.52
CA SER A 57 -5.62 -6.32 5.28
C SER A 57 -6.33 -5.09 4.71
N GLU A 58 -7.00 -4.30 5.55
CA GLU A 58 -7.67 -3.07 5.08
C GLU A 58 -6.67 -2.04 4.55
N VAL A 59 -5.54 -1.86 5.24
CA VAL A 59 -4.48 -0.91 4.85
C VAL A 59 -3.83 -1.34 3.54
N LYS A 60 -3.51 -2.64 3.38
CA LYS A 60 -3.00 -3.20 2.12
C LYS A 60 -3.94 -2.92 0.95
N GLU A 61 -5.24 -3.17 1.13
CA GLU A 61 -6.23 -2.89 0.08
C GLU A 61 -6.30 -1.39 -0.25
N ARG A 62 -6.25 -0.50 0.75
CA ARG A 62 -6.19 0.95 0.50
C ARG A 62 -4.96 1.35 -0.32
N TYR A 63 -3.78 0.81 -0.01
CA TYR A 63 -2.58 1.09 -0.80
C TYR A 63 -2.68 0.54 -2.22
N ARG A 64 -3.23 -0.67 -2.37
CA ARG A 64 -3.48 -1.27 -3.68
C ARG A 64 -4.36 -0.38 -4.55
N GLN A 65 -5.49 0.08 -4.02
CA GLN A 65 -6.38 1.00 -4.73
C GLN A 65 -5.68 2.32 -5.08
N ALA A 66 -4.91 2.90 -4.15
CA ALA A 66 -4.17 4.13 -4.39
C ALA A 66 -3.09 3.98 -5.48
N ILE A 67 -2.41 2.83 -5.56
CA ILE A 67 -1.44 2.53 -6.62
C ILE A 67 -2.15 2.42 -7.97
N LEU A 68 -3.29 1.71 -8.03
CA LEU A 68 -4.09 1.56 -9.25
C LEU A 68 -4.64 2.90 -9.74
N GLU A 69 -5.13 3.74 -8.81
CA GLU A 69 -5.61 5.08 -9.11
C GLU A 69 -4.48 5.95 -9.67
N ARG A 70 -3.32 6.00 -9.00
CA ARG A 70 -2.13 6.70 -9.51
C ARG A 70 -1.68 6.20 -10.88
N ALA A 71 -1.74 4.88 -11.11
CA ALA A 71 -1.44 4.31 -12.41
C ALA A 71 -2.41 4.83 -13.48
N SER A 72 -3.70 4.88 -13.16
CA SER A 72 -4.71 5.41 -14.06
C SER A 72 -4.52 6.90 -14.34
N GLU A 73 -4.29 7.70 -13.30
CA GLU A 73 -4.03 9.14 -13.44
C GLU A 73 -2.79 9.42 -14.28
N ALA A 74 -1.70 8.65 -14.08
CA ALA A 74 -0.47 8.79 -14.84
C ALA A 74 -0.68 8.46 -16.32
N ARG A 75 -1.47 7.42 -16.64
CA ARG A 75 -1.84 7.10 -18.03
C ARG A 75 -2.66 8.23 -18.67
N SER A 76 -3.70 8.72 -17.99
CA SER A 76 -4.53 9.81 -18.52
C SER A 76 -3.72 11.09 -18.78
N LYS A 77 -2.78 11.44 -17.88
CA LYS A 77 -1.89 12.59 -18.10
C LYS A 77 -0.94 12.40 -19.29
N GLN A 78 -0.47 11.18 -19.55
CA GLN A 78 0.34 10.90 -20.73
C GLN A 78 -0.45 11.06 -22.02
N GLU A 79 -1.74 10.70 -22.02
CA GLU A 79 -2.63 10.88 -23.17
C GLU A 79 -2.98 12.35 -23.44
N ASP A 80 -3.05 13.20 -22.42
CA ASP A 80 -3.33 14.64 -22.56
C ASP A 80 -2.11 15.47 -23.03
N GLU A 81 -0.89 14.92 -22.92
CA GLU A 81 0.37 15.59 -23.32
C GLU A 81 0.87 15.21 -24.73
N GLU A 82 0.22 14.27 -25.43
CA GLU A 82 0.48 13.90 -26.84
C GLU A 82 -0.40 14.66 -27.85
#